data_AF-A0A1I7WDS1-F1
#
_entry.id   AF-A0A1I7WDS1-F1
#
_cell.length_a   1.000
_cell.length_b   1.000
_cell.length_c   1.000
_cell.angle_alpha   90.00
_cell.angle_beta   90.00
_cell.angle_gamma   90.00
#
_symmetry.space_group_name_H-M   'P 1'
#
loop_
_entity.id
_entity.type
_entity.pdbx_description
1 polymer ?
#
loop_
_entity_poly.entity_id
_entity_poly.type
_entity_poly.pdbx_seq_one_letter_code
_entity_poly.pdbx_strand_id
1 'polypeptide(L)' 'MTDRFGVSVSFTFQRDNSTIHASRSTKTWLKDNDVYTMDWPSRSPDLNPMGNLWEILVCGIYADNRQFETAKDL' A
#
# COMPACT_ATOMS: atom_id res chain seq x y z
N MET A 1 0.97 -13.30 -16.03
CA MET A 1 -0.39 -12.81 -16.28
C MET A 1 -0.30 -11.85 -17.46
N THR A 2 -0.95 -12.15 -18.57
CA THR A 2 -0.90 -11.33 -19.80
C THR A 2 -2.10 -10.39 -19.82
N ASP A 3 -1.92 -9.12 -20.16
CA ASP A 3 -3.05 -8.19 -20.29
C ASP A 3 -3.88 -8.43 -21.56
N ARG A 4 -4.92 -7.62 -21.73
CA ARG A 4 -5.84 -7.71 -22.87
C ARG A 4 -5.20 -7.36 -24.23
N PHE A 5 -3.96 -6.90 -24.24
CA PHE A 5 -3.17 -6.61 -25.44
C PHE A 5 -2.06 -7.64 -25.68
N GLY A 6 -2.02 -8.72 -24.90
CA GLY A 6 -1.02 -9.78 -25.05
C GLY A 6 0.35 -9.40 -24.50
N VAL A 7 0.45 -8.30 -23.72
CA VAL A 7 1.68 -7.90 -23.04
C VAL A 7 1.74 -8.60 -21.69
N SER A 8 2.89 -9.22 -21.38
CA SER A 8 3.14 -9.77 -20.04
C SER A 8 3.26 -8.61 -19.05
N VAL A 9 2.33 -8.54 -18.09
CA VAL A 9 2.36 -7.52 -17.05
C VAL A 9 3.03 -8.09 -15.82
N SER A 10 4.11 -7.46 -15.38
CA SER A 10 4.75 -7.71 -14.10
C SER A 10 4.24 -6.72 -13.06
N PHE A 11 3.83 -7.23 -11.90
CA PHE A 11 3.44 -6.38 -10.76
C PHE A 11 4.62 -6.21 -9.81
N THR A 12 4.77 -5.01 -9.27
CA THR A 12 5.75 -4.69 -8.23
C THR A 12 5.03 -4.17 -7.01
N PHE A 13 5.32 -4.75 -5.86
CA PHE A 13 4.78 -4.35 -4.58
C PHE A 13 5.54 -3.13 -4.05
N GLN A 14 4.80 -2.03 -3.86
CA GLN A 14 5.32 -0.82 -3.25
C GLN A 14 5.06 -0.84 -1.74
N ARG A 15 6.10 -0.56 -0.95
CA ARG A 15 6.04 -0.46 0.51
C ARG A 15 7.00 0.61 0.99
N ASP A 16 6.66 1.29 2.08
CA ASP A 16 7.61 2.19 2.73
C ASP A 16 8.73 1.41 3.46
N ASN A 17 9.75 2.15 3.91
CA ASN A 17 10.89 1.61 4.64
C ASN A 17 10.71 1.68 6.18
N SER A 18 9.48 1.58 6.69
CA SER A 18 9.23 1.47 8.13
C SER A 18 9.98 0.27 8.72
N THR A 19 10.40 0.36 9.99
CA THR A 19 11.26 -0.66 10.63
C THR A 19 10.64 -2.06 10.62
N ILE A 20 9.32 -2.15 10.77
CA ILE A 20 8.58 -3.43 10.67
C ILE A 20 8.61 -4.02 9.26
N HIS A 21 8.75 -3.18 8.25
CA HIS A 21 8.76 -3.54 6.84
C HIS A 21 10.17 -3.88 6.32
N ALA A 22 11.19 -3.29 6.93
CA ALA A 22 12.60 -3.57 6.64
C ALA A 22 13.14 -4.82 7.39
N SER A 23 12.33 -5.44 8.25
CA SER A 23 12.74 -6.60 9.04
C SER A 23 13.17 -7.78 8.17
N ARG A 24 14.12 -8.60 8.68
CA ARG A 24 14.65 -9.76 7.92
C ARG A 24 13.57 -10.79 7.64
N SER A 25 12.71 -11.08 8.62
CA SER A 25 11.61 -12.03 8.47
C SER A 25 10.64 -11.59 7.38
N THR A 26 10.27 -10.31 7.34
CA THR A 26 9.40 -9.76 6.30
C THR A 26 10.04 -9.83 4.91
N LYS A 27 11.33 -9.50 4.78
CA LYS A 27 12.06 -9.61 3.50
C LYS A 27 12.17 -11.05 3.02
N THR A 28 12.45 -11.99 3.92
CA THR A 28 12.51 -13.42 3.60
C THR A 28 11.15 -13.91 3.10
N TRP A 29 10.06 -13.60 3.81
CA TRP A 29 8.74 -14.02 3.39
C TRP A 29 8.35 -13.50 2.00
N LEU A 30 8.64 -12.24 1.68
CA LEU A 30 8.38 -11.69 0.35
C LEU A 30 9.13 -12.44 -0.75
N LYS A 31 10.40 -12.74 -0.51
CA LYS A 31 11.24 -13.47 -1.46
C LYS A 31 10.72 -14.90 -1.67
N ASP A 32 10.34 -15.58 -0.59
CA ASP A 32 9.82 -16.95 -0.62
C ASP A 32 8.45 -17.05 -1.33
N ASN A 33 7.74 -15.92 -1.49
CA ASN A 33 6.45 -15.84 -2.18
C ASN A 33 6.55 -15.15 -3.57
N ASP A 34 7.76 -15.01 -4.12
CA ASP A 34 8.01 -14.37 -5.42
C ASP A 34 7.41 -12.94 -5.54
N VAL A 35 7.35 -12.22 -4.43
CA VAL A 35 6.84 -10.84 -4.39
C VAL A 35 7.98 -9.87 -4.66
N TYR A 36 8.01 -9.32 -5.86
CA TYR A 36 8.93 -8.25 -6.23
C TYR A 36 8.59 -6.95 -5.50
N THR A 37 9.56 -6.38 -4.79
CA THR A 37 9.40 -5.07 -4.13
C THR A 37 10.18 -3.98 -4.86
N MET A 38 9.63 -2.76 -4.87
CA MET A 38 10.34 -1.58 -5.33
C MET A 38 11.29 -1.05 -4.25
N ASP A 39 12.48 -0.59 -4.64
CA ASP A 39 13.36 0.16 -3.74
C ASP A 39 12.73 1.52 -3.41
N TRP A 40 12.53 1.78 -2.12
CA TRP A 40 11.86 2.99 -1.65
C TRP A 40 12.85 3.94 -0.97
N PRO A 41 12.92 5.23 -1.35
CA PRO A 41 13.74 6.20 -0.66
C PRO A 41 13.25 6.42 0.78
N SER A 42 14.21 6.56 1.70
CA SER A 42 13.87 6.81 3.11
C SER A 42 13.30 8.21 3.29
N ARG A 43 12.26 8.33 4.12
CA ARG A 43 11.58 9.61 4.43
C ARG A 43 10.92 10.29 3.21
N SER A 44 10.36 9.51 2.30
CA SER A 44 9.57 10.01 1.17
C SER A 44 8.09 9.64 1.30
N PRO A 45 7.36 10.24 2.27
CA PRO A 45 5.93 10.01 2.41
C PRO A 45 5.13 10.59 1.23
N ASP A 46 5.64 11.64 0.59
CA ASP A 46 5.09 12.32 -0.58
C ASP A 46 4.95 11.41 -1.81
N LEU A 47 5.78 10.37 -1.89
CA LEU A 47 5.75 9.43 -3.00
C LEU A 47 4.74 8.28 -2.77
N ASN A 48 4.18 8.12 -1.56
CA ASN A 48 3.28 7.02 -1.25
C ASN A 48 1.84 7.30 -1.72
N PRO A 49 1.32 6.62 -2.77
CA PRO A 49 -0.03 6.86 -3.27
C PRO A 49 -1.12 6.50 -2.25
N MET A 50 -0.81 5.70 -1.21
CA MET A 50 -1.74 5.43 -0.12
C MET A 50 -2.09 6.68 0.68
N GLY A 51 -1.19 7.67 0.76
CA GLY A 51 -1.49 8.96 1.40
C GLY A 51 -2.66 9.67 0.72
N ASN A 52 -2.62 9.77 -0.60
CA ASN A 52 -3.69 10.39 -1.38
C ASN A 52 -5.01 9.60 -1.27
N LEU A 53 -4.93 8.27 -1.27
CA LEU A 53 -6.14 7.45 -1.08
C LEU A 53 -6.76 7.69 0.31
N TRP A 54 -5.94 7.84 1.34
CA TRP A 54 -6.42 8.13 2.70
C TRP A 54 -7.10 9.48 2.76
N GLU A 55 -6.55 10.52 2.12
CA GLU A 55 -7.21 11.82 2.02
C GLU A 55 -8.59 11.71 1.37
N ILE A 56 -8.71 10.98 0.25
CA ILE A 56 -10.00 10.79 -0.42
C ILE A 56 -11.01 10.08 0.49
N LEU A 57 -10.59 9.02 1.18
CA LEU A 57 -11.46 8.29 2.11
C LEU A 57 -11.93 9.18 3.27
N VAL A 58 -11.00 9.93 3.86
CA VAL A 58 -11.28 10.86 4.96
C VAL A 58 -12.23 11.97 4.51
N CYS A 59 -12.01 12.55 3.32
CA CYS A 59 -12.94 13.52 2.72
C CYS A 59 -14.34 12.95 2.54
N GLY A 60 -14.46 11.69 2.09
CA GLY A 60 -15.76 11.02 1.96
C GLY A 60 -16.48 10.85 3.30
N ILE A 61 -15.76 10.42 4.35
CA ILE A 61 -16.32 10.26 5.69
C ILE A 61 -16.82 11.60 6.25
N TYR A 62 -16.04 12.67 6.08
CA TYR A 62 -16.42 14.00 6.55
C TYR A 62 -17.58 14.61 5.75
N ALA A 63 -17.66 14.38 4.44
CA ALA A 63 -18.79 14.84 3.63
C ALA A 63 -20.12 14.20 4.08
N ASP A 64 -20.08 12.94 4.48
CA ASP A 64 -21.24 12.19 4.99
C ASP A 64 -21.61 12.56 6.44
N ASN A 65 -20.81 13.36 7.15
CA ASN A 65 -20.94 13.66 8.59
C ASN A 65 -21.19 12.42 9.47
N ARG A 66 -20.70 11.25 9.05
CA ARG A 66 -20.87 10.01 9.81
C ARG A 66 -19.96 10.03 11.04
N GLN A 67 -20.57 9.86 12.21
CA GLN A 67 -19.87 9.43 13.41
C GLN A 67 -20.00 7.92 13.56
N PHE A 68 -18.90 7.30 13.95
CA PHE A 68 -18.81 5.88 14.26
C PHE A 68 -18.53 5.76 15.75
N GLU A 69 -19.47 5.16 16.49
CA GLU A 69 -19.36 4.98 17.94
C GLU A 69 -18.45 3.79 18.30
N THR A 70 -18.38 2.79 17.41
CA THR A 70 -17.53 1.62 17.60
C THR A 70 -16.75 1.28 16.33
N ALA A 71 -15.65 0.54 16.51
CA ALA A 71 -14.86 0.02 15.39
C ALA A 71 -15.63 -0.97 14.49
N LYS A 72 -16.81 -1.46 14.92
CA LYS A 72 -17.68 -2.30 14.09
C LYS A 72 -18.55 -1.48 13.14
N ASP A 73 -18.75 -0.21 13.46
CA ASP A 73 -19.61 0.70 12.70
C ASP A 73 -18.83 1.38 11.56
N LEU A 74 -17.50 1.37 11.67
CA LEU A 74 -16.52 1.87 10.70
C LEU A 74 -16.38 0.89 9.52
#